data_AF-A0A820ZEE6-F1
#
_entry.id   AF-A0A820ZEE6-F1
#
_cell.length_a   1.000
_cell.length_b   1.000
_cell.length_c   1.000
_cell.angle_alpha   90.00
_cell.angle_beta   90.00
_cell.angle_gamma   90.00
#
_symmetry.space_group_name_H-M   'P 1'
#
loop_
_entity.id
_entity.type
_entity.pdbx_description
1 polymer ?
#
loop_
_entity_poly.entity_id
_entity_poly.type
_entity_poly.pdbx_seq_one_letter_code
_entity_poly.pdbx_strand_id
1 'polypeptide(L)'
;QPLQTDLWWKDIDFNKKLNEQINMEINHTVKIKSINALKKIDEKLSTRYQGFISNLEQQLEVGFLTELEILKRKKKRIREINIIPFLEIFDAKEYVNLMLKAVQRHCYASEFHSSPFVTLCVSLGRHLYQKYLCHIRHKYGYIDKLRLLYDDYTKHIITNQRFTTNERQKWNELTKEKFAYMVIVFFFFFF
;
A
#
# COMPACT_ATOMS: atom_id res chain seq x y z
N GLN A 1 -11.92 16.83 43.20
CA GLN A 1 -10.99 17.47 42.24
C GLN A 1 -11.11 16.71 40.92
N PRO A 2 -11.44 17.35 39.79
CA PRO A 2 -11.46 16.63 38.53
C PRO A 2 -10.01 16.28 38.15
N LEU A 3 -9.77 15.01 37.79
CA LEU A 3 -8.51 14.54 37.22
C LEU A 3 -8.23 15.38 35.98
N GLN A 4 -7.25 16.27 36.09
CA GLN A 4 -6.69 16.99 34.96
C GLN A 4 -5.92 15.97 34.14
N THR A 5 -6.63 15.30 33.23
CA THR A 5 -6.02 14.42 32.25
C THR A 5 -5.25 15.30 31.27
N ASP A 6 -3.93 15.33 31.41
CA ASP A 6 -3.04 15.85 30.37
C ASP A 6 -3.20 14.97 29.14
N LEU A 7 -4.09 15.39 28.25
CA LEU A 7 -4.33 14.73 26.97
C LEU A 7 -3.10 14.96 26.09
N TRP A 8 -2.21 13.97 26.01
CA TRP A 8 -0.96 14.00 25.23
C TRP A 8 -1.14 14.31 23.74
N TRP A 9 -2.38 14.24 23.25
CA TRP A 9 -2.76 14.49 21.86
C TRP A 9 -3.24 15.92 21.58
N LYS A 10 -3.29 16.82 22.58
CA LYS A 10 -3.70 18.23 22.38
C LYS A 10 -2.77 18.99 21.44
N ASP A 11 -1.48 18.66 21.46
CA ASP A 11 -0.47 19.33 20.63
C ASP A 11 -0.26 18.65 19.26
N ILE A 12 -1.04 17.60 18.97
CA ILE A 12 -0.91 16.84 17.73
C ILE A 12 -1.75 17.50 16.64
N ASP A 13 -1.07 17.91 15.57
CA ASP A 13 -1.72 18.24 14.31
C ASP A 13 -2.19 16.94 13.60
N PHE A 14 -3.44 16.58 13.84
CA PHE A 14 -4.08 15.41 13.25
C PHE A 14 -4.16 15.49 11.72
N ASN A 15 -4.28 16.67 11.14
CA ASN A 15 -4.35 16.84 9.68
C ASN A 15 -3.00 16.54 9.03
N LYS A 16 -1.92 17.01 9.66
CA LYS A 16 -0.56 16.65 9.23
C LYS A 16 -0.32 15.14 9.33
N LYS A 17 -0.71 14.51 10.44
CA LYS A 17 -0.55 13.07 10.65
C LYS A 17 -1.38 12.24 9.67
N LEU A 18 -2.61 12.66 9.38
CA LEU A 18 -3.46 12.03 8.39
C LEU A 18 -2.83 12.08 6.99
N ASN A 19 -2.30 13.24 6.59
CA ASN A 19 -1.63 13.38 5.29
C ASN A 19 -0.35 12.54 5.20
N GLU A 20 0.44 12.46 6.27
CA GLU A 20 1.59 11.55 6.36
C GLU A 20 1.16 10.09 6.15
N GLN A 21 0.10 9.66 6.85
CA GLN A 21 -0.44 8.30 6.74
C GLN A 21 -0.99 7.99 5.35
N ILE A 22 -1.81 8.89 4.77
CA ILE A 22 -2.33 8.76 3.40
C ILE A 22 -1.19 8.63 2.40
N ASN A 23 -0.14 9.45 2.53
CA ASN A 23 1.02 9.37 1.64
C ASN A 23 1.79 8.05 1.79
N MET A 24 1.93 7.52 3.01
CA MET A 24 2.53 6.19 3.21
C MET A 24 1.67 5.08 2.59
N GLU A 25 0.35 5.16 2.74
CA GLU A 25 -0.58 4.20 2.16
C GLU A 25 -0.57 4.24 0.63
N ILE A 26 -0.57 5.42 0.00
CA ILE A 26 -0.49 5.56 -1.46
C ILE A 26 0.82 4.98 -2.01
N ASN A 27 1.94 5.22 -1.32
CA ASN A 27 3.25 4.74 -1.77
C ASN A 27 3.48 3.24 -1.52
N HIS A 28 2.59 2.57 -0.78
CA HIS A 28 2.66 1.14 -0.39
C HIS A 28 4.02 0.69 0.17
N THR A 29 4.86 1.62 0.60
CA THR A 29 6.23 1.38 1.05
C THR A 29 6.59 2.37 2.13
N VAL A 30 7.21 1.86 3.19
CA VAL A 30 7.76 2.65 4.28
C VAL A 30 9.25 2.36 4.36
N LYS A 31 10.07 3.39 4.22
CA LYS A 31 11.53 3.26 4.34
C LYS A 31 11.90 3.43 5.81
N ILE A 32 12.29 2.34 6.44
CA ILE A 32 12.74 2.34 7.84
C ILE A 32 14.25 2.20 7.84
N LYS A 33 14.94 3.07 8.60
CA LYS A 33 16.39 2.96 8.78
C LYS A 33 16.69 1.72 9.61
N SER A 34 17.57 0.86 9.12
CA SER A 34 18.02 -0.31 9.87
C SER A 34 18.81 0.12 11.10
N ILE A 35 18.50 -0.48 12.26
CA ILE A 35 19.25 -0.30 13.51
C ILE A 35 20.63 -0.99 13.41
N ASN A 36 20.72 -2.06 12.61
CA ASN A 36 21.94 -2.84 12.37
C ASN A 36 22.74 -2.34 11.15
N ALA A 37 22.57 -1.07 10.76
CA ALA A 37 23.28 -0.52 9.61
C ALA A 37 24.80 -0.54 9.85
N LEU A 38 25.54 -1.25 9.00
CA LEU A 38 27.00 -1.22 9.00
C LEU A 38 27.47 0.21 8.66
N LYS A 39 28.35 0.77 9.50
CA LYS A 39 28.82 2.17 9.40
C LYS A 39 29.65 2.47 8.15
N LYS A 40 30.18 1.44 7.47
CA LYS A 40 30.88 1.53 6.18
C LYS A 40 30.45 0.38 5.30
N ILE A 41 29.82 0.70 4.18
CA ILE A 41 29.57 -0.22 3.07
C ILE A 41 30.71 -0.02 2.08
N ASP A 42 31.29 -1.11 1.57
CA ASP A 42 32.28 -1.02 0.50
C ASP A 42 31.63 -0.43 -0.77
N GLU A 43 32.18 0.68 -1.25
CA GLU A 43 31.69 1.43 -2.41
C GLU A 43 31.70 0.59 -3.69
N LYS A 44 32.67 -0.35 -3.82
CA LYS A 44 32.72 -1.29 -4.94
C LYS A 44 31.55 -2.26 -4.92
N LEU A 45 31.20 -2.77 -3.74
CA LEU A 45 30.04 -3.67 -3.58
C LEU A 45 28.74 -2.94 -3.85
N SER A 46 28.61 -1.69 -3.40
CA SER A 46 27.42 -0.87 -3.67
C SER A 46 27.22 -0.64 -5.16
N THR A 47 28.27 -0.23 -5.87
CA THR A 47 28.23 -0.01 -7.33
C THR A 47 27.89 -1.30 -8.09
N ARG A 48 28.50 -2.43 -7.70
CA ARG A 48 28.21 -3.74 -8.31
C ARG A 48 26.76 -4.16 -8.08
N TYR A 49 26.25 -3.96 -6.87
CA TYR A 49 24.85 -4.27 -6.55
C TYR A 49 23.89 -3.40 -7.36
N GLN A 50 24.14 -2.09 -7.48
CA GLN A 50 23.32 -1.19 -8.29
C GLN A 50 23.30 -1.61 -9.76
N GLY A 51 24.46 -1.95 -10.34
CA GLY A 51 24.54 -2.44 -11.72
C GLY A 51 23.79 -3.77 -11.92
N PHE A 52 23.89 -4.68 -10.94
CA PHE A 52 23.16 -5.96 -10.97
C PHE A 52 21.65 -5.76 -10.92
N ILE A 53 21.16 -4.92 -10.00
CA ILE A 53 19.74 -4.59 -9.89
C ILE A 53 19.26 -3.94 -11.18
N SER A 54 19.96 -2.91 -11.70
CA SER A 54 19.59 -2.23 -12.94
C SER A 54 19.48 -3.19 -14.13
N ASN A 55 20.41 -4.14 -14.26
CA ASN A 55 20.36 -5.15 -15.31
C ASN A 55 19.15 -6.09 -15.13
N LEU A 56 18.85 -6.50 -13.89
CA LEU A 56 17.66 -7.31 -13.61
C LEU A 56 16.37 -6.56 -13.90
N GLU A 57 16.27 -5.26 -13.58
CA GLU A 57 15.08 -4.47 -13.90
C GLU A 57 14.84 -4.46 -15.41
N GLN A 58 15.89 -4.23 -16.20
CA GLN A 58 15.80 -4.20 -17.66
C GLN A 58 15.39 -5.57 -18.23
N GLN A 59 15.98 -6.66 -17.75
CA GLN A 59 15.64 -8.01 -18.20
C GLN A 59 14.20 -8.38 -17.86
N LEU A 60 13.74 -8.03 -16.65
CA LEU A 60 12.36 -8.25 -16.22
C LEU A 60 11.37 -7.41 -17.01
N GLU A 61 11.71 -6.16 -17.35
CA GLU A 61 10.85 -5.29 -18.15
C GLU A 61 10.65 -5.86 -19.57
N VAL A 62 11.74 -6.26 -20.22
CA VAL A 62 11.67 -6.90 -21.55
C VAL A 62 10.89 -8.21 -21.47
N GLY A 63 11.16 -9.05 -20.47
CA GLY A 63 10.46 -10.33 -20.29
C GLY A 63 8.96 -10.13 -20.05
N PHE A 64 8.58 -9.17 -19.21
CA PHE A 64 7.18 -8.85 -18.92
C PHE A 64 6.42 -8.38 -20.15
N LEU A 65 6.99 -7.43 -20.90
CA LEU A 65 6.36 -6.91 -22.11
C LEU A 65 6.21 -8.00 -23.18
N THR A 66 7.24 -8.82 -23.36
CA THR A 66 7.22 -9.94 -24.31
C THR A 66 6.12 -10.94 -23.95
N GLU A 67 6.01 -11.33 -22.68
CA GLU A 67 4.98 -12.27 -22.24
C GLU A 67 3.57 -11.67 -22.35
N LEU A 68 3.41 -10.38 -22.04
CA LEU A 68 2.15 -9.67 -22.23
C LEU A 68 1.70 -9.67 -23.69
N GLU A 69 2.62 -9.46 -24.64
CA GLU A 69 2.31 -9.57 -26.07
C GLU A 69 1.91 -10.99 -26.48
N ILE A 70 2.62 -12.00 -25.99
CA ILE A 70 2.30 -13.41 -26.25
C ILE A 70 0.89 -13.74 -25.74
N LEU A 71 0.54 -13.29 -24.53
CA LEU A 71 -0.80 -13.47 -23.95
C LEU A 71 -1.88 -12.79 -24.80
N LYS A 72 -1.64 -11.55 -25.25
CA LYS A 72 -2.55 -10.82 -26.15
C LYS A 72 -2.81 -11.56 -27.46
N ARG A 73 -1.77 -12.16 -28.05
CA ARG A 73 -1.88 -12.95 -29.29
C ARG A 73 -2.62 -14.27 -29.07
N LYS A 74 -2.41 -14.95 -27.94
CA LYS A 74 -3.07 -16.23 -27.56
C LYS A 74 -4.57 -16.09 -27.28
N LYS A 75 -5.03 -14.91 -26.82
CA LYS A 75 -6.43 -14.62 -26.46
C LYS A 75 -7.47 -14.95 -27.54
N LYS A 76 -7.06 -15.06 -28.81
CA LYS A 76 -7.95 -15.42 -29.92
C LYS A 76 -8.44 -16.88 -29.90
N ARG A 77 -7.90 -17.77 -29.05
CA ARG A 77 -8.12 -19.22 -29.18
C ARG A 77 -8.77 -19.95 -27.99
N ILE A 78 -8.90 -19.37 -26.79
CA ILE A 78 -9.32 -20.16 -25.60
C ILE A 78 -10.27 -19.38 -24.67
N ARG A 79 -11.31 -20.08 -24.17
CA ARG A 79 -12.27 -19.62 -23.13
C ARG A 79 -11.67 -19.60 -21.71
N GLU A 80 -10.43 -19.16 -21.57
CA GLU A 80 -9.74 -19.06 -20.27
C GLU A 80 -9.96 -17.70 -19.61
N ILE A 81 -9.78 -17.66 -18.29
CA ILE A 81 -9.84 -16.42 -17.50
C ILE A 81 -8.77 -15.45 -18.04
N ASN A 82 -9.25 -14.34 -18.60
CA ASN A 82 -8.40 -13.36 -19.24
C ASN A 82 -7.72 -12.46 -18.21
N ILE A 83 -6.44 -12.72 -17.92
CA ILE A 83 -5.64 -11.92 -16.96
C ILE A 83 -5.17 -10.57 -17.53
N ILE A 84 -5.19 -10.40 -18.86
CA ILE A 84 -4.63 -9.22 -19.55
C ILE A 84 -5.17 -7.88 -19.01
N PRO A 85 -6.48 -7.69 -18.75
CA PRO A 85 -7.00 -6.43 -18.25
C PRO A 85 -6.42 -6.06 -16.89
N PHE A 86 -5.95 -7.04 -16.10
CA PHE A 86 -5.30 -6.82 -14.81
C PHE A 86 -3.81 -6.51 -14.94
N LEU A 87 -3.19 -6.84 -16.07
CA LEU A 87 -1.79 -6.54 -16.38
C LEU A 87 -1.62 -5.21 -17.13
N GLU A 88 -2.70 -4.65 -17.68
CA GLU A 88 -2.72 -3.37 -18.40
C GLU A 88 -3.16 -2.18 -17.52
N ILE A 89 -3.46 -2.42 -16.24
CA ILE A 89 -3.92 -1.37 -15.32
C ILE A 89 -2.80 -0.39 -15.00
N PHE A 90 -1.58 -0.91 -14.88
CA PHE A 90 -0.40 -0.18 -14.46
C PHE A 90 0.69 -0.23 -15.54
N ASP A 91 1.67 0.66 -15.43
CA ASP A 91 2.84 0.60 -16.29
C ASP A 91 3.69 -0.64 -15.99
N ALA A 92 4.36 -1.18 -17.02
CA ALA A 92 5.24 -2.34 -16.89
C ALA A 92 6.28 -2.18 -15.77
N LYS A 93 6.82 -0.95 -15.62
CA LYS A 93 7.78 -0.60 -14.56
C LYS A 93 7.24 -0.87 -13.16
N GLU A 94 5.94 -0.69 -12.93
CA GLU A 94 5.35 -0.93 -11.61
C GLU A 94 5.31 -2.42 -11.27
N TYR A 95 4.97 -3.27 -12.25
CA TYR A 95 5.01 -4.72 -12.09
C TYR A 95 6.44 -5.21 -11.88
N VAL A 96 7.40 -4.70 -12.65
CA VAL A 96 8.83 -5.03 -12.50
C VAL A 96 9.35 -4.67 -11.11
N ASN A 97 9.05 -3.46 -10.64
CA ASN A 97 9.44 -3.02 -9.29
C ASN A 97 8.82 -3.92 -8.20
N LEU A 98 7.55 -4.32 -8.38
CA LEU A 98 6.88 -5.24 -7.49
C LEU A 98 7.55 -6.62 -7.46
N MET A 99 7.89 -7.18 -8.64
CA MET A 99 8.59 -8.46 -8.77
C MET A 99 9.97 -8.40 -8.12
N LEU A 100 10.75 -7.34 -8.37
CA LEU A 100 12.07 -7.15 -7.76
C LEU A 100 12.00 -7.11 -6.24
N LYS A 101 11.05 -6.35 -5.69
CA LYS A 101 10.82 -6.31 -4.23
C LYS A 101 10.44 -7.68 -3.69
N ALA A 102 9.61 -8.44 -4.41
CA ALA A 102 9.22 -9.77 -4.00
C ALA A 102 10.40 -10.74 -4.01
N VAL A 103 11.27 -10.69 -5.04
CA VAL A 103 12.52 -11.45 -5.11
C VAL A 103 13.45 -11.09 -3.96
N GLN A 104 13.69 -9.79 -3.71
CA GLN A 104 14.53 -9.34 -2.60
C GLN A 104 14.03 -9.88 -1.25
N ARG A 105 12.72 -9.73 -0.96
CA ARG A 105 12.11 -10.28 0.27
C ARG A 105 12.25 -11.79 0.34
N HIS A 106 12.09 -12.49 -0.78
CA HIS A 106 12.24 -13.93 -0.83
C HIS A 106 13.68 -14.37 -0.54
N CYS A 107 14.68 -13.67 -1.09
CA CYS A 107 16.09 -13.91 -0.77
C CYS A 107 16.37 -13.72 0.73
N TYR A 108 15.88 -12.65 1.34
CA TYR A 108 16.02 -12.42 2.79
C TYR A 108 15.35 -13.53 3.63
N ALA A 109 14.20 -14.06 3.18
CA ALA A 109 13.53 -15.16 3.88
C ALA A 109 14.22 -16.53 3.67
N SER A 110 14.84 -16.73 2.51
CA SER A 110 15.52 -17.98 2.15
C SER A 110 16.76 -18.29 2.98
N GLU A 111 17.32 -17.29 3.66
CA GLU A 111 18.41 -17.48 4.63
C GLU A 111 17.98 -18.39 5.80
N PHE A 112 16.67 -18.48 6.09
CA PHE A 112 16.13 -19.30 7.18
C PHE A 112 15.38 -20.54 6.67
N HIS A 113 14.57 -20.41 5.61
CA HIS A 113 13.88 -21.53 4.96
C HIS A 113 13.51 -21.20 3.50
N SER A 114 13.58 -22.19 2.60
CA SER A 114 13.06 -22.06 1.22
C SER A 114 11.54 -21.86 1.24
N SER A 115 11.08 -20.61 1.08
CA SER A 115 9.65 -20.33 1.01
C SER A 115 9.05 -20.93 -0.28
N PRO A 116 7.85 -21.52 -0.25
CA PRO A 116 7.22 -22.07 -1.45
C PRO A 116 6.97 -20.99 -2.51
N PHE A 117 7.14 -21.35 -3.79
CA PHE A 117 6.82 -20.47 -4.93
C PHE A 117 5.37 -19.96 -4.92
N VAL A 118 4.44 -20.77 -4.41
CA VAL A 118 3.03 -20.40 -4.25
C VAL A 118 2.88 -19.18 -3.33
N THR A 119 3.65 -19.11 -2.24
CA THR A 119 3.62 -17.98 -1.30
C THR A 119 4.09 -16.69 -1.98
N LEU A 120 5.11 -16.77 -2.83
CA LEU A 120 5.56 -15.65 -3.65
C LEU A 120 4.44 -15.16 -4.57
N CYS A 121 3.80 -16.06 -5.31
CA CYS A 121 2.70 -15.74 -6.23
C CYS A 121 1.52 -15.08 -5.52
N VAL A 122 1.06 -15.65 -4.40
CA VAL A 122 -0.03 -15.10 -3.58
C VAL A 122 0.34 -13.72 -3.04
N SER A 123 1.57 -13.55 -2.57
CA SER A 123 2.03 -12.26 -2.06
C SER A 123 2.05 -11.19 -3.16
N LEU A 124 2.52 -11.52 -4.37
CA LEU A 124 2.52 -10.62 -5.52
C LEU A 124 1.10 -10.21 -5.91
N GLY A 125 0.20 -11.19 -6.05
CA GLY A 125 -1.21 -10.94 -6.35
C GLY A 125 -1.88 -10.05 -5.30
N ARG A 126 -1.62 -10.30 -4.01
CA ARG A 126 -2.14 -9.47 -2.91
C ARG A 126 -1.63 -8.02 -3.00
N HIS A 127 -0.33 -7.81 -3.21
CA HIS A 127 0.20 -6.44 -3.32
C HIS A 127 -0.34 -5.71 -4.55
N LEU A 128 -0.44 -6.39 -5.69
CA LEU A 128 -1.01 -5.82 -6.90
C LEU A 128 -2.48 -5.43 -6.69
N TYR A 129 -3.26 -6.29 -6.03
CA TYR A 129 -4.66 -6.03 -5.71
C TYR A 129 -4.81 -4.83 -4.76
N GLN A 130 -3.98 -4.73 -3.72
CA GLN A 130 -3.99 -3.57 -2.82
C GLN A 130 -3.65 -2.27 -3.56
N LYS A 131 -2.68 -2.34 -4.48
CA LYS A 131 -2.34 -1.20 -5.33
C LYS A 131 -3.48 -0.77 -6.23
N TYR A 132 -4.17 -1.74 -6.82
CA TYR A 132 -5.38 -1.50 -7.60
C TYR A 132 -6.48 -0.83 -6.77
N LEU A 133 -6.76 -1.34 -5.56
CA LEU A 133 -7.76 -0.72 -4.69
C LEU A 133 -7.40 0.73 -4.34
N CYS A 134 -6.13 1.02 -4.07
CA CYS A 134 -5.67 2.39 -3.82
C CYS A 134 -5.86 3.29 -5.04
N HIS A 135 -5.47 2.81 -6.23
CA HIS A 135 -5.67 3.53 -7.48
C HIS A 135 -7.14 3.87 -7.74
N ILE A 136 -8.04 2.90 -7.54
CA ILE A 136 -9.49 3.08 -7.67
C ILE A 136 -10.02 4.07 -6.64
N ARG A 137 -9.63 3.93 -5.37
CA ARG A 137 -10.03 4.86 -4.29
C ARG A 137 -9.59 6.29 -4.60
N HIS A 138 -8.38 6.48 -5.11
CA HIS A 138 -7.88 7.78 -5.53
C HIS A 138 -8.69 8.33 -6.72
N LYS A 139 -8.88 7.52 -7.77
CA LYS A 139 -9.59 7.91 -8.99
C LYS A 139 -11.04 8.36 -8.72
N TYR A 140 -11.73 7.72 -7.78
CA TYR A 140 -13.12 8.07 -7.45
C TYR A 140 -13.27 9.06 -6.29
N GLY A 141 -12.19 9.74 -5.87
CA GLY A 141 -12.25 10.78 -4.84
C GLY A 141 -12.57 10.25 -3.44
N TYR A 142 -12.34 8.96 -3.17
CA TYR A 142 -12.55 8.37 -1.84
C TYR A 142 -11.62 9.01 -0.81
N ILE A 143 -10.39 9.32 -1.20
CA ILE A 143 -9.37 9.91 -0.32
C ILE A 143 -9.80 11.31 0.17
N ASP A 144 -10.42 12.11 -0.69
CA ASP A 144 -10.87 13.45 -0.31
C ASP A 144 -12.06 13.39 0.65
N LYS A 145 -13.00 12.46 0.42
CA LYS A 145 -14.10 12.20 1.37
C LYS A 145 -13.58 11.66 2.70
N LEU A 146 -12.53 10.83 2.67
CA LEU A 146 -11.89 10.31 3.87
C LEU A 146 -11.24 11.44 4.68
N ARG A 147 -10.59 12.41 4.02
CA ARG A 147 -10.06 13.62 4.69
C ARG A 147 -11.17 14.40 5.41
N LEU A 148 -12.26 14.70 4.72
CA LEU A 148 -13.40 15.41 5.33
C LEU A 148 -14.00 14.63 6.50
N LEU A 149 -14.10 13.30 6.39
CA LEU A 149 -14.56 12.44 7.47
C LEU A 149 -13.64 12.51 8.70
N TYR A 150 -12.33 12.41 8.48
CA TYR A 150 -11.34 12.50 9.56
C TYR A 150 -11.29 13.89 10.19
N ASP A 151 -11.45 14.96 9.42
CA ASP A 151 -11.51 16.32 9.96
C ASP A 151 -12.70 16.49 10.91
N ASP A 152 -13.88 15.98 10.55
CA ASP A 152 -15.07 16.04 11.40
C ASP A 152 -14.94 15.12 12.63
N TYR A 153 -14.30 13.96 12.47
CA TYR A 153 -14.05 13.01 13.55
C TYR A 153 -13.00 13.52 14.55
N THR A 154 -11.93 14.16 14.08
CA THR A 154 -10.89 14.74 14.95
C THR A 154 -11.42 15.93 15.73
N LYS A 155 -12.24 16.80 15.13
CA LYS A 155 -12.99 17.84 15.85
C LYS A 155 -13.86 17.24 16.96
N HIS A 156 -14.52 16.11 16.68
CA HIS A 156 -15.30 15.40 17.70
C HIS A 156 -14.41 14.92 18.85
N ILE A 157 -13.29 14.25 18.59
CA ILE A 157 -12.36 13.79 19.64
C ILE A 157 -11.85 14.95 20.50
N ILE A 158 -11.48 16.08 19.89
CA ILE A 158 -10.98 17.26 20.60
C ILE A 158 -12.06 17.88 21.49
N THR A 159 -13.32 17.89 21.02
CA THR A 159 -14.45 18.49 21.73
C THR A 159 -15.04 17.55 22.79
N ASN A 160 -15.05 16.24 22.52
CA ASN A 160 -15.61 15.19 23.36
C ASN A 160 -14.60 14.70 24.42
N GLN A 161 -14.06 15.63 25.21
CA GLN A 161 -13.02 15.36 26.21
C GLN A 161 -13.46 14.40 27.34
N ARG A 162 -14.77 14.13 27.44
CA ARG A 162 -15.37 13.26 28.45
C ARG A 162 -15.72 11.86 27.92
N PHE A 163 -15.43 11.56 26.65
CA PHE A 163 -15.73 10.28 26.01
C PHE A 163 -17.17 9.80 26.24
N THR A 164 -18.13 10.72 26.24
CA THR A 164 -19.53 10.41 26.58
C THR A 164 -20.24 9.61 25.49
N THR A 165 -19.61 9.48 24.32
CA THR A 165 -20.15 8.83 23.13
C THR A 165 -19.13 7.82 22.64
N ASN A 166 -19.60 6.65 22.19
CA ASN A 166 -18.73 5.61 21.64
C ASN A 166 -18.14 6.07 20.29
N GLU A 167 -16.81 6.13 20.20
CA GLU A 167 -16.06 6.55 19.02
C GLU A 167 -16.45 5.79 17.74
N ARG A 168 -16.69 4.48 17.85
CA ARG A 168 -17.13 3.65 16.70
C ARG A 168 -18.54 4.05 16.23
N GLN A 169 -19.44 4.39 17.15
CA GLN A 169 -20.78 4.86 16.79
C GLN A 169 -20.69 6.20 16.05
N LYS A 170 -19.87 7.13 16.57
CA LYS A 170 -19.68 8.43 15.93
C LYS A 170 -19.07 8.30 14.53
N TRP A 171 -18.06 7.44 14.38
CA TRP A 171 -17.47 7.13 13.08
C TRP A 171 -18.51 6.60 12.08
N ASN A 172 -19.38 5.69 12.52
CA ASN A 172 -20.43 5.13 11.67
C ASN A 172 -21.46 6.18 11.24
N GLU A 173 -21.85 7.10 12.12
CA GLU A 173 -22.74 8.21 11.80
C GLU A 173 -22.14 9.12 10.73
N LEU A 174 -20.91 9.58 10.96
CA LEU A 174 -20.21 10.47 10.02
C LEU A 174 -19.96 9.76 8.67
N THR A 175 -19.65 8.46 8.70
CA THR A 175 -19.47 7.66 7.47
C THR A 175 -20.77 7.61 6.67
N LYS A 176 -21.92 7.36 7.32
CA LYS A 176 -23.22 7.36 6.62
C LYS A 176 -23.50 8.72 5.99
N GLU A 177 -23.20 9.82 6.67
CA GLU A 177 -23.39 11.17 6.15
C GLU A 177 -22.51 11.45 4.92
N LYS A 178 -21.22 11.11 4.96
CA LYS A 178 -20.25 11.47 3.90
C LYS A 178 -20.19 10.45 2.74
N PHE A 179 -20.56 9.18 2.98
CA PHE A 179 -20.42 8.07 2.02
C PHE A 179 -21.75 7.45 1.57
N ALA A 180 -22.91 8.06 1.87
CA ALA A 180 -24.26 7.54 1.57
C ALA A 180 -24.49 6.99 0.14
N TYR A 181 -23.69 7.41 -0.85
CA TYR A 181 -23.85 7.05 -2.27
C TYR A 181 -22.69 6.24 -2.86
N MET A 182 -21.69 5.85 -2.05
CA MET A 182 -20.60 4.98 -2.51
C MET A 182 -20.81 3.59 -1.95
N VAL A 183 -21.14 2.64 -2.83
CA VAL A 183 -21.25 1.22 -2.45
C VAL A 183 -19.97 0.81 -1.72
N ILE A 184 -20.19 0.41 -0.47
CA ILE A 184 -19.21 0.05 0.54
C ILE A 184 -18.26 -1.02 -0.01
N VAL A 185 -17.01 -0.66 -0.26
CA VAL A 185 -15.88 -1.60 -0.21
C VAL A 185 -15.01 -1.22 0.98
N PHE A 186 -15.61 -1.34 2.17
CA PHE A 186 -14.90 -1.37 3.44
C PHE A 186 -14.27 -2.75 3.59
N PHE A 187 -12.95 -2.86 3.46
CA PHE A 187 -12.20 -3.90 4.14
C PHE A 187 -10.85 -3.31 4.61
N PHE A 188 -10.74 -3.22 5.94
CA PHE A 188 -9.56 -3.23 6.82
C PHE A 188 -8.54 -2.09 6.75
N PHE A 189 -8.67 -1.16 7.70
CA PHE A 189 -7.56 -0.57 8.45
C PHE A 189 -7.98 -0.57 9.92
N PHE A 190 -7.74 -1.67 10.63
CA PHE A 190 -7.65 -1.82 12.09
C PHE A 190 -7.68 -3.33 12.38
N PHE A 191 -6.51 -3.97 12.28
CA PHE A 191 -5.99 -5.07 13.10
C PHE A 191 -4.59 -5.40 12.60
#